data_AF-A0A932VUH0-F1
#
_entry.id   AF-A0A932VUH0-F1
#
_cell.length_a   1.000
_cell.length_b   1.000
_cell.length_c   1.000
_cell.angle_alpha   90.00
_cell.angle_beta   90.00
_cell.angle_gamma   90.00
#
_symmetry.space_group_name_H-M   'P 1'
#
loop_
_entity.id
_entity.type
_entity.pdbx_description
1 polymer ?
#
loop_
_entity_poly.entity_id
_entity_poly.type
_entity_poly.pdbx_seq_one_letter_code
_entity_poly.pdbx_strand_id
1 'polypeptide(L)'
;MDESKSDIELLKSRAELARLAYGEQIIRCTNREPEEMEGFLMLDGNEEMGRWWRAFAIAKREGHPDFIRGLVTYMISNYLGDSDRLKQKILVQQIRLGKVRFDNLTCEILSGTRLRWRHVFLLVGKEFNPTRERELVKQIYIRLRSAEESVKNS
;
A
#
# COMPACT_ATOMS: atom_id res chain seq x y z
N MET A 1 -3.03 -33.12 -15.69
CA MET A 1 -3.31 -31.75 -15.22
C MET A 1 -2.48 -31.57 -13.97
N ASP A 2 -1.67 -30.52 -13.92
CA ASP A 2 -0.62 -30.34 -12.93
C ASP A 2 -1.21 -29.57 -11.73
N GLU A 3 -1.79 -30.30 -10.78
CA GLU A 3 -2.45 -29.75 -9.57
C GLU A 3 -1.52 -28.78 -8.81
N SER A 4 -0.20 -29.02 -8.87
CA SER A 4 0.83 -28.17 -8.27
C SER A 4 0.86 -26.73 -8.83
N LYS A 5 0.56 -26.54 -10.12
CA LYS A 5 0.53 -25.20 -10.75
C LYS A 5 -0.71 -24.42 -10.34
N SER A 6 -1.85 -25.10 -10.24
CA SER A 6 -3.12 -24.51 -9.81
C SER A 6 -3.04 -24.00 -8.36
N ASP A 7 -2.41 -24.76 -7.47
CA ASP A 7 -2.27 -24.37 -6.07
C ASP A 7 -1.34 -23.16 -5.88
N ILE A 8 -0.24 -23.09 -6.64
CA ILE A 8 0.68 -21.95 -6.62
C ILE A 8 -0.02 -20.67 -7.14
N GLU A 9 -0.81 -20.76 -8.20
CA GLU A 9 -1.57 -19.62 -8.73
C GLU A 9 -2.66 -19.15 -7.75
N LEU A 10 -3.32 -20.07 -7.06
CA LEU A 10 -4.29 -19.77 -6.01
C LEU A 10 -3.64 -19.05 -4.83
N LEU A 11 -2.47 -19.49 -4.37
CA LEU A 11 -1.73 -18.85 -3.28
C LEU A 11 -1.27 -17.43 -3.65
N LYS A 12 -0.76 -17.25 -4.87
CA LYS A 12 -0.41 -15.92 -5.40
C LYS A 12 -1.61 -14.97 -5.40
N SER A 13 -2.75 -15.43 -5.90
CA SER A 13 -3.99 -14.65 -5.94
C SER A 13 -4.46 -14.25 -4.54
N ARG A 14 -4.38 -15.17 -3.57
CA ARG A 14 -4.74 -14.90 -2.16
C ARG A 14 -3.78 -13.90 -1.50
N ALA A 15 -2.48 -14.03 -1.72
CA ALA A 15 -1.47 -13.11 -1.20
C ALA A 15 -1.67 -11.69 -1.77
N GLU A 16 -1.97 -11.59 -3.07
CA GLU A 16 -2.26 -10.31 -3.71
C GLU A 16 -3.54 -9.67 -3.15
N LEU A 17 -4.62 -10.44 -3.00
CA LEU A 17 -5.84 -9.95 -2.34
C LEU A 17 -5.59 -9.48 -0.91
N ALA A 18 -4.78 -10.21 -0.14
CA ALA A 18 -4.41 -9.81 1.21
C ALA A 18 -3.63 -8.48 1.23
N ARG A 19 -2.67 -8.30 0.30
CA ARG A 19 -1.91 -7.05 0.15
C ARG A 19 -2.81 -5.89 -0.27
N LEU A 20 -3.75 -6.11 -1.17
CA LEU A 20 -4.72 -5.10 -1.60
C LEU A 20 -5.65 -4.70 -0.46
N ALA A 21 -6.18 -5.68 0.28
CA ALA A 21 -6.99 -5.43 1.46
C ALA A 21 -6.20 -4.63 2.51
N TYR A 22 -4.92 -4.95 2.67
CA TYR A 22 -4.04 -4.27 3.61
C TYR A 22 -3.69 -2.84 3.16
N GLY A 23 -3.42 -2.63 1.88
CA GLY A 23 -3.27 -1.29 1.31
C GLY A 23 -4.52 -0.43 1.49
N GLU A 24 -5.69 -1.03 1.35
CA GLU A 24 -6.95 -0.35 1.64
C GLU A 24 -7.10 0.00 3.13
N GLN A 25 -6.70 -0.88 4.05
CA GLN A 25 -6.69 -0.56 5.48
C GLN A 25 -5.75 0.61 5.81
N ILE A 26 -4.60 0.70 5.14
CA ILE A 26 -3.67 1.82 5.31
C ILE A 26 -4.32 3.11 4.78
N ILE A 27 -4.86 3.09 3.55
CA ILE A 27 -5.55 4.23 2.94
C ILE A 27 -6.75 4.69 3.78
N ARG A 28 -7.52 3.77 4.36
CA ARG A 28 -8.73 4.09 5.13
C ARG A 28 -8.47 4.24 6.62
N CYS A 29 -7.22 4.06 7.05
CA CYS A 29 -6.77 4.18 8.43
C CYS A 29 -7.57 3.34 9.45
N THR A 30 -7.95 2.11 9.10
CA THR A 30 -8.79 1.25 9.98
C THR A 30 -8.05 0.60 11.16
N ASN A 31 -6.74 0.87 11.31
CA ASN A 31 -5.91 0.55 12.48
C ASN A 31 -5.85 -0.92 12.94
N ARG A 32 -6.04 -1.93 12.08
CA ARG A 32 -5.75 -3.33 12.46
C ARG A 32 -4.27 -3.54 12.79
N GLU A 33 -3.97 -4.55 13.61
CA GLU A 33 -2.61 -4.90 14.01
C GLU A 33 -1.82 -5.48 12.82
N PRO A 34 -0.63 -4.95 12.49
CA PRO A 34 0.20 -5.42 11.38
C PRO A 34 0.57 -6.89 11.46
N GLU A 35 0.76 -7.39 12.68
CA GLU A 35 1.15 -8.76 13.00
C GLU A 35 0.08 -9.77 12.56
N GLU A 36 -1.22 -9.41 12.64
CA GLU A 36 -2.33 -10.30 12.24
C GLU A 36 -2.33 -10.59 10.74
N MET A 37 -1.66 -9.76 9.95
CA MET A 37 -1.65 -9.84 8.49
C MET A 37 -0.36 -10.47 7.94
N GLU A 38 0.65 -10.68 8.77
CA GLU A 38 1.98 -11.15 8.34
C GLU A 38 1.92 -12.49 7.59
N GLY A 39 1.21 -13.48 8.15
CA GLY A 39 1.04 -14.77 7.51
C GLY A 39 0.34 -14.70 6.15
N PHE A 40 -0.61 -13.77 5.99
CA PHE A 40 -1.35 -13.56 4.74
C PHE A 40 -0.53 -12.81 3.68
N LEU A 41 0.30 -11.86 4.10
CA LEU A 41 1.12 -11.03 3.21
C LEU A 41 2.28 -11.80 2.57
N MET A 42 2.65 -12.95 3.14
CA MET A 42 3.76 -13.80 2.71
C MET A 42 3.33 -15.14 2.09
N LEU A 43 2.02 -15.37 1.86
CA LEU A 43 1.47 -16.65 1.38
C LEU A 43 2.03 -17.15 0.04
N ASP A 44 2.51 -16.24 -0.81
CA ASP A 44 3.10 -16.56 -2.11
C ASP A 44 4.63 -16.75 -2.07
N GLY A 45 5.23 -16.72 -0.87
CA GLY A 45 6.68 -16.78 -0.67
C GLY A 45 7.42 -15.46 -0.92
N ASN A 46 6.74 -14.37 -1.27
CA ASN A 46 7.36 -13.05 -1.44
C ASN A 46 7.41 -12.29 -0.11
N GLU A 47 8.32 -12.74 0.76
CA GLU A 47 8.55 -12.15 2.08
C GLU A 47 8.92 -10.66 1.99
N GLU A 48 9.72 -10.27 0.99
CA GLU A 48 10.17 -8.89 0.83
C GLU A 48 9.00 -7.93 0.64
N MET A 49 8.05 -8.28 -0.24
CA MET A 49 6.85 -7.48 -0.45
C MET A 49 5.97 -7.45 0.80
N GLY A 50 5.87 -8.57 1.54
CA GLY A 50 5.17 -8.62 2.82
C GLY A 50 5.75 -7.66 3.86
N ARG A 51 7.08 -7.64 4.01
CA ARG A 51 7.79 -6.70 4.90
C ARG A 51 7.57 -5.24 4.53
N TRP A 52 7.57 -4.90 3.25
CA TRP A 52 7.29 -3.52 2.81
C TRP A 52 5.89 -3.08 3.20
N TRP A 53 4.89 -3.93 3.00
CA TRP A 53 3.52 -3.64 3.45
C TRP A 53 3.46 -3.45 4.97
N ARG A 54 4.10 -4.32 5.75
CA ARG A 54 4.22 -4.18 7.20
C ARG A 54 4.88 -2.85 7.58
N ALA A 55 5.95 -2.47 6.90
CA ALA A 55 6.65 -1.20 7.13
C ALA A 55 5.74 0.01 6.88
N PHE A 56 4.91 0.01 5.83
CA PHE A 56 3.95 1.09 5.60
C PHE A 56 2.92 1.21 6.74
N ALA A 57 2.42 0.10 7.26
CA ALA A 57 1.44 0.14 8.35
C ALA A 57 2.04 0.65 9.66
N ILE A 58 3.26 0.24 9.98
CA ILE A 58 4.00 0.77 11.14
C ILE A 58 4.31 2.25 10.93
N ALA A 59 4.78 2.66 9.75
CA ALA A 59 5.04 4.07 9.45
C ALA A 59 3.78 4.94 9.61
N LYS A 60 2.61 4.40 9.24
CA LYS A 60 1.32 5.07 9.43
C LYS A 60 0.97 5.26 10.92
N ARG A 61 1.43 4.38 11.79
CA ARG A 61 1.22 4.45 13.25
C ARG A 61 2.24 5.35 13.94
N GLU A 62 3.51 5.27 13.54
CA GLU A 62 4.62 6.02 14.15
C GLU A 62 4.74 7.45 13.60
N GLY A 63 4.35 7.68 12.34
CA GLY A 63 4.44 8.96 11.64
C GLY A 63 3.11 9.67 11.47
N HIS A 64 3.03 10.58 10.48
CA HIS A 64 1.79 11.29 10.16
C HIS A 64 0.89 10.40 9.27
N PRO A 65 -0.29 9.94 9.73
CA PRO A 65 -1.09 8.94 9.02
C PRO A 65 -1.44 9.36 7.59
N ASP A 66 -1.87 10.61 7.40
CA ASP A 66 -2.25 11.13 6.07
C ASP A 66 -1.10 11.20 5.08
N PHE A 67 0.14 11.36 5.56
CA PHE A 67 1.30 11.41 4.69
C PHE A 67 1.62 10.00 4.15
N ILE A 68 1.51 8.99 4.99
CA ILE A 68 1.66 7.59 4.58
C ILE A 68 0.50 7.14 3.68
N ARG A 69 -0.73 7.56 3.97
CA ARG A 69 -1.89 7.36 3.10
C ARG A 69 -1.66 7.95 1.70
N GLY A 70 -1.04 9.14 1.64
CA GLY A 70 -0.63 9.78 0.38
C GLY A 70 0.38 8.96 -0.41
N LEU A 71 1.41 8.41 0.25
CA LEU A 71 2.39 7.52 -0.39
C LEU A 71 1.73 6.26 -0.97
N VAL A 72 0.91 5.58 -0.18
CA VAL A 72 0.26 4.33 -0.58
C VAL A 72 -0.76 4.58 -1.70
N THR A 73 -1.47 5.71 -1.65
CA THR A 73 -2.36 6.16 -2.73
C THR A 73 -1.60 6.34 -4.05
N TYR A 74 -0.45 7.03 -4.01
CA TYR A 74 0.39 7.18 -5.20
C TYR A 74 0.85 5.83 -5.74
N MET A 75 1.35 4.95 -4.86
CA MET A 75 1.84 3.63 -5.22
C MET A 75 0.75 2.80 -5.91
N ILE A 76 -0.39 2.61 -5.27
CA ILE A 76 -1.49 1.81 -5.84
C ILE A 76 -1.96 2.40 -7.18
N SER A 77 -2.11 3.73 -7.26
CA SER A 77 -2.58 4.35 -8.51
C SER A 77 -1.63 4.15 -9.71
N ASN A 78 -0.34 3.95 -9.47
CA ASN A 78 0.67 3.83 -10.53
C ASN A 78 1.08 2.39 -10.85
N TYR A 79 0.91 1.47 -9.90
CA TYR A 79 1.39 0.09 -10.02
C TYR A 79 0.28 -0.96 -10.11
N LEU A 80 -0.98 -0.60 -9.84
CA LEU A 80 -2.10 -1.55 -9.91
C LEU A 80 -2.99 -1.34 -11.13
N GLY A 81 -3.15 -2.39 -11.95
CA GLY A 81 -4.07 -2.46 -13.08
C GLY A 81 -3.63 -1.66 -14.32
N ASP A 82 -4.31 -1.94 -15.43
CA ASP A 82 -4.07 -1.28 -16.71
C ASP A 82 -4.56 0.18 -16.70
N SER A 83 -3.89 1.02 -17.51
CA SER A 83 -4.19 2.45 -17.56
C SER A 83 -5.59 2.72 -18.13
N ASP A 84 -6.47 3.31 -17.32
CA ASP A 84 -7.79 3.79 -17.73
C ASP A 84 -7.82 5.33 -17.70
N ARG A 85 -7.79 5.93 -18.88
CA ARG A 85 -7.76 7.40 -19.04
C ARG A 85 -9.07 8.05 -18.59
N LEU A 86 -10.21 7.39 -18.76
CA LEU A 86 -11.51 7.95 -18.39
C LEU A 86 -11.63 7.98 -16.87
N LYS A 87 -11.33 6.85 -16.22
CA LYS A 87 -11.31 6.73 -14.77
C LYS A 87 -10.31 7.70 -14.14
N GLN A 88 -9.10 7.82 -14.72
CA GLN A 88 -8.13 8.83 -14.33
C GLN A 88 -8.72 10.24 -14.39
N LYS A 89 -9.34 10.62 -15.51
CA LYS A 89 -9.90 11.96 -15.71
C LYS A 89 -10.99 12.27 -14.66
N ILE A 90 -11.89 11.32 -14.41
CA ILE A 90 -12.97 11.45 -13.42
C ILE A 90 -12.38 11.64 -12.02
N LEU A 91 -11.47 10.76 -11.60
CA LEU A 91 -10.88 10.83 -10.26
C LEU A 91 -10.10 12.13 -10.06
N VAL A 92 -9.29 12.54 -11.04
CA VAL A 92 -8.56 13.81 -10.97
C VAL A 92 -9.50 15.01 -10.86
N GLN A 93 -10.62 15.00 -11.58
CA GLN A 93 -11.63 16.05 -11.46
C GLN A 93 -12.27 16.07 -10.06
N GLN A 94 -12.61 14.91 -9.51
CA GLN A 94 -13.19 14.82 -8.17
C GLN A 94 -12.22 15.27 -7.08
N ILE A 95 -10.93 14.93 -7.19
CA ILE A 95 -9.87 15.41 -6.29
C ILE A 95 -9.78 16.94 -6.35
N ARG A 96 -9.74 17.53 -7.55
CA ARG A 96 -9.65 18.99 -7.74
C ARG A 96 -10.85 19.73 -7.15
N LEU A 97 -12.03 19.11 -7.18
CA LEU A 97 -13.25 19.66 -6.61
C LEU A 97 -13.39 19.40 -5.09
N GLY A 98 -12.42 18.75 -4.46
CA GLY A 98 -12.48 18.39 -3.03
C GLY A 98 -13.58 17.36 -2.71
N LYS A 99 -14.08 16.62 -3.71
CA LYS A 99 -15.17 15.63 -3.53
C LYS A 99 -14.68 14.27 -3.04
N VAL A 100 -13.36 14.07 -3.01
CA VAL A 100 -12.71 12.82 -2.59
C VAL A 100 -11.85 13.11 -1.37
N ARG A 101 -12.02 12.30 -0.34
CA ARG A 101 -11.16 12.21 0.85
C ARG A 101 -10.54 10.83 0.90
N PHE A 102 -9.47 10.66 1.68
CA PHE A 102 -8.84 9.35 1.82
C PHE A 102 -9.77 8.24 2.30
N ASP A 103 -10.74 8.55 3.17
CA ASP A 103 -11.70 7.55 3.68
C ASP A 103 -12.59 6.98 2.56
N ASN A 104 -12.70 7.68 1.43
CA ASN A 104 -13.50 7.31 0.27
C ASN A 104 -12.65 6.65 -0.83
N LEU A 105 -11.33 6.55 -0.65
CA LEU A 105 -10.43 5.92 -1.62
C LEU A 105 -10.28 4.43 -1.32
N THR A 106 -10.45 3.62 -2.35
CA THR A 106 -10.22 2.17 -2.34
C THR A 106 -9.15 1.81 -3.36
N CYS A 107 -8.56 0.61 -3.22
CA CYS A 107 -7.62 0.09 -4.21
C CYS A 107 -8.26 0.02 -5.61
N GLU A 108 -9.54 -0.36 -5.67
CA GLU A 108 -10.32 -0.39 -6.90
C GLU A 108 -10.44 0.99 -7.53
N ILE A 109 -10.80 2.04 -6.78
CA ILE A 109 -10.91 3.41 -7.30
C ILE A 109 -9.57 3.90 -7.86
N LEU A 110 -8.47 3.56 -7.19
CA LEU A 110 -7.13 4.01 -7.57
C LEU A 110 -6.54 3.23 -8.75
N SER A 111 -6.86 1.95 -8.88
CA SER A 111 -6.32 1.08 -9.93
C SER A 111 -6.51 1.67 -11.33
N GLY A 112 -5.45 1.69 -12.12
CA GLY A 112 -5.44 2.17 -13.50
C GLY A 112 -5.46 3.69 -13.67
N THR A 113 -5.46 4.49 -12.58
CA THR A 113 -5.64 5.95 -12.68
C THR A 113 -4.34 6.76 -12.83
N ARG A 114 -3.17 6.19 -12.51
CA ARG A 114 -1.83 6.80 -12.63
C ARG A 114 -1.79 8.26 -12.14
N LEU A 115 -2.03 8.46 -10.85
CA LEU A 115 -2.03 9.80 -10.26
C LEU A 115 -0.61 10.38 -10.22
N ARG A 116 -0.49 11.69 -10.47
CA ARG A 116 0.74 12.46 -10.27
C ARG A 116 0.80 12.99 -8.85
N TRP A 117 1.99 13.27 -8.32
CA TRP A 117 2.17 13.86 -6.99
C TRP A 117 1.34 15.12 -6.75
N ARG A 118 1.21 16.00 -7.75
CA ARG A 118 0.35 17.19 -7.65
C ARG A 118 -1.12 16.87 -7.31
N HIS A 119 -1.63 15.70 -7.71
CA HIS A 119 -2.98 15.27 -7.36
C HIS A 119 -3.02 14.73 -5.92
N VAL A 120 -1.97 14.04 -5.49
CA VAL A 120 -1.84 13.56 -4.11
C VAL A 120 -1.68 14.73 -3.13
N PHE A 121 -0.95 15.78 -3.48
CA PHE A 121 -0.85 16.99 -2.65
C PHE A 121 -2.20 17.68 -2.42
N LEU A 122 -3.15 17.55 -3.35
CA LEU A 122 -4.52 18.04 -3.16
C LEU A 122 -5.32 17.21 -2.15
N LEU A 123 -4.94 15.94 -1.95
CA LEU A 123 -5.57 15.05 -0.96
C LEU A 123 -4.94 15.19 0.44
N VAL A 124 -3.60 15.32 0.50
CA VAL A 124 -2.84 15.30 1.76
C VAL A 124 -2.63 16.69 2.34
N GLY A 125 -2.39 17.70 1.48
CA GLY A 125 -1.89 19.01 1.89
C GLY A 125 -0.44 19.27 1.49
N LYS A 126 -0.02 20.54 1.63
CA LYS A 126 1.28 21.04 1.15
C LYS A 126 2.48 20.64 2.01
N GLU A 127 2.23 20.23 3.26
CA GLU A 127 3.28 19.81 4.20
C GLU A 127 3.79 18.38 3.92
N PHE A 128 3.10 17.65 3.05
CA PHE A 128 3.47 16.31 2.64
C PHE A 128 4.76 16.31 1.82
N ASN A 129 5.77 15.56 2.29
CA ASN A 129 7.02 15.36 1.59
C ASN A 129 7.22 13.86 1.27
N PRO A 130 6.99 13.43 0.01
CA PRO A 130 7.09 12.02 -0.37
C PRO A 130 8.47 11.40 -0.11
N THR A 131 9.54 12.20 -0.22
CA THR A 131 10.90 11.71 0.00
C THR A 131 11.14 11.41 1.47
N ARG A 132 10.76 12.33 2.36
CA ARG A 132 10.87 12.15 3.82
C ARG A 132 10.09 10.93 4.28
N GLU A 133 8.85 10.80 3.84
CA GLU A 133 8.00 9.69 4.25
C GLU A 133 8.48 8.34 3.70
N ARG A 134 9.05 8.32 2.49
CA ARG A 134 9.67 7.09 1.94
C ARG A 134 10.86 6.65 2.77
N GLU A 135 11.67 7.60 3.23
CA GLU A 135 12.82 7.29 4.07
C GLU A 135 12.39 6.72 5.43
N LEU A 136 11.32 7.25 6.04
CA LEU A 136 10.72 6.67 7.24
C LEU A 136 10.30 5.21 7.03
N VAL A 137 9.56 4.92 5.97
CA VAL A 137 9.13 3.54 5.65
C VAL A 137 10.34 2.64 5.42
N LYS A 138 11.39 3.14 4.75
CA LYS A 138 12.62 2.39 4.50
C LYS A 138 13.38 2.08 5.79
N GLN A 139 13.48 3.02 6.73
CA GLN A 139 14.11 2.80 8.02
C GLN A 139 13.38 1.73 8.83
N ILE A 140 12.05 1.77 8.82
CA ILE A 140 11.22 0.74 9.46
C ILE A 140 11.43 -0.63 8.79
N TYR A 141 11.46 -0.68 7.46
CA TYR A 141 11.76 -1.92 6.73
C TYR A 141 13.11 -2.51 7.14
N ILE A 142 14.16 -1.69 7.21
CA ILE A 142 15.50 -2.12 7.64
C ILE A 142 15.44 -2.68 9.07
N ARG A 143 14.75 -1.99 9.98
CA ARG A 143 14.55 -2.44 11.37
C ARG A 143 13.85 -3.81 11.44
N LEU A 144 12.78 -4.01 10.67
CA LEU A 144 12.04 -5.28 10.61
C LEU A 144 12.95 -6.40 10.11
N ARG A 145 13.67 -6.17 9.01
CA ARG A 145 14.58 -7.15 8.43
C ARG A 145 15.67 -7.57 9.42
N SER A 146 16.32 -6.62 10.08
CA SER A 146 17.37 -6.91 11.05
C SER A 146 16.86 -7.67 12.28
N ALA A 147 15.62 -7.42 12.72
CA ALA A 147 15.01 -8.15 13.82
C ALA A 147 14.69 -9.61 13.46
N GLU A 148 14.25 -9.89 12.23
CA GLU A 148 14.03 -11.26 11.76
C GLU A 148 15.33 -12.05 11.59
N GLU A 149 16.38 -11.39 11.08
CA GLU A 149 17.71 -12.00 10.91
C GLU A 149 18.36 -12.35 12.25
N SER A 150 18.14 -11.58 13.31
CA SER A 150 18.65 -11.91 14.65
C SER A 150 17.93 -13.09 15.29
N VAL A 151 16.61 -13.21 15.10
CA VAL A 151 15.81 -14.35 15.58
C VAL A 151 16.20 -15.65 14.87
N LYS A 152 16.50 -15.61 13.55
CA LYS A 152 16.93 -16.81 12.80
C LYS A 152 18.33 -17.31 13.20
N ASN A 153 19.16 -16.44 13.76
CA ASN A 153 20.53 -16.75 14.18
C ASN A 153 20.68 -16.99 15.69
N SER A 154 19.57 -16.96 16.44
CA SER A 154 19.50 -17.26 17.88
C SER A 154 18.93 -18.66 18.09
#